data_AF-A0A6G1K4I0-F1
#
_entry.id   AF-A0A6G1K4I0-F1
#
_cell.length_a   1.000
_cell.length_b   1.000
_cell.length_c   1.000
_cell.angle_alpha   90.00
_cell.angle_beta   90.00
_cell.angle_gamma   90.00
#
_symmetry.space_group_name_H-M   'P 1'
#
loop_
_entity.id
_entity.type
_entity.pdbx_description
1 polymer ?
#
loop_
_entity_poly.entity_id
_entity_poly.type
_entity_poly.pdbx_seq_one_letter_code
_entity_poly.pdbx_strand_id
1 'polypeptide(L)'
;MSLTVQSLNGDTAFLFTFSPPVAPLSSPGLFPGSFTILIDPWLTGPATILSTIFSISEHKTKPCISSLNQLDQEPDLIIISQDKPDHCHQSTLCSLSNHCQSTILATPSAARKIRSWKHFRPELVQNLPKFVPGHGKSLYRLVLPPFSPRGSCGEVTVTWMPAKRDMTGLHHAIGITYRPPCSVLSAVSGHYLNLPMSPPASPGSPRTIASSPRTLSPSPYNDREKTLSVIYSPHGVPYEIIRPYASSHLVNESALPLTALIHSFDRVENPWYLGGNISAGSPGGMQIAQSLLAKAWISAHDADKNNRGWSVKQVRIGKFDSDNIRGMLLQGRQNKPCTLSEMQIINLASGDEHRIEKC
;
A
#
# COMPACT_ATOMS: atom_id res chain seq x y z
N MET A 1 -3.00 -10.25 13.16
CA MET A 1 -3.52 -9.16 12.28
C MET A 1 -3.38 -9.60 10.84
N SER A 2 -4.15 -9.00 9.94
CA SER A 2 -4.19 -9.40 8.54
C SER A 2 -4.38 -8.20 7.60
N LEU A 3 -3.93 -8.38 6.36
CA LEU A 3 -4.21 -7.52 5.22
C LEU A 3 -4.99 -8.35 4.20
N THR A 4 -6.22 -7.94 3.89
CA THR A 4 -6.95 -8.45 2.73
C THR A 4 -6.81 -7.47 1.58
N VAL A 5 -6.42 -7.97 0.41
CA VAL A 5 -6.34 -7.20 -0.84
C VAL A 5 -7.41 -7.74 -1.79
N GLN A 6 -8.38 -6.91 -2.13
CA GLN A 6 -9.41 -7.23 -3.12
C GLN A 6 -9.16 -6.42 -4.40
N SER A 7 -9.20 -7.08 -5.55
CA SER A 7 -9.11 -6.45 -6.85
C SER A 7 -10.51 -6.11 -7.37
N LEU A 8 -10.80 -4.84 -7.60
CA LEU A 8 -12.14 -4.39 -8.00
C LEU A 8 -12.34 -4.39 -9.52
N ASN A 9 -11.28 -4.16 -10.28
CA ASN A 9 -11.32 -4.14 -11.75
C ASN A 9 -10.34 -5.12 -12.42
N GLY A 10 -9.55 -5.86 -11.64
CA GLY A 10 -8.49 -6.74 -12.17
C GLY A 10 -7.20 -6.01 -12.54
N ASP A 11 -7.12 -4.69 -12.36
CA ASP A 11 -6.09 -3.84 -12.95
C ASP A 11 -5.38 -2.98 -11.90
N THR A 12 -5.93 -1.81 -11.57
CA THR A 12 -5.33 -0.81 -10.66
C THR A 12 -6.22 -0.47 -9.46
N ALA A 13 -7.51 -0.84 -9.50
CA ALA A 13 -8.45 -0.53 -8.45
C ALA A 13 -8.42 -1.62 -7.38
N PHE A 14 -7.83 -1.31 -6.23
CA PHE A 14 -7.72 -2.24 -5.11
C PHE A 14 -8.40 -1.70 -3.85
N LEU A 15 -9.06 -2.59 -3.10
CA LEU A 15 -9.51 -2.32 -1.74
C LEU A 15 -8.61 -3.09 -0.77
N PHE A 16 -7.92 -2.37 0.10
CA PHE A 16 -7.14 -2.94 1.19
C PHE A 16 -7.93 -2.88 2.48
N THR A 17 -8.10 -4.01 3.14
CA THR A 17 -8.74 -4.11 4.45
C THR A 17 -7.73 -4.61 5.46
N PHE A 18 -7.30 -3.72 6.35
CA PHE A 18 -6.43 -4.03 7.47
C PHE A 18 -7.27 -4.42 8.67
N SER A 19 -7.03 -5.61 9.23
CA SER A 19 -7.77 -6.10 10.39
C SER A 19 -6.84 -6.37 11.57
N PRO A 20 -7.18 -5.90 12.79
CA PRO A 20 -6.39 -6.17 13.99
C PRO A 20 -6.43 -7.67 14.35
N PRO A 21 -5.48 -8.18 15.17
CA PRO A 21 -5.41 -9.60 15.50
C PRO A 21 -6.68 -10.17 16.15
N VAL A 22 -7.38 -9.32 16.92
CA VAL A 22 -8.60 -9.67 17.64
C VAL A 22 -9.88 -9.58 16.80
N ALA A 23 -9.80 -9.07 15.56
CA ALA A 23 -10.97 -8.97 14.70
C ALA A 23 -11.47 -10.36 14.29
N PRO A 24 -12.78 -10.64 14.41
CA PRO A 24 -13.34 -11.91 13.96
C PRO A 24 -13.30 -12.01 12.43
N LEU A 25 -13.17 -13.24 11.93
CA LEU A 25 -13.14 -13.52 10.49
C LEU A 25 -14.47 -13.19 9.79
N SER A 26 -15.57 -13.20 10.53
CA SER A 26 -16.93 -12.99 10.02
C SER A 26 -17.28 -11.54 9.73
N SER A 27 -16.45 -10.56 10.13
CA SER A 27 -16.73 -9.14 9.90
C SER A 27 -15.45 -8.34 9.57
N PRO A 28 -14.79 -8.63 8.44
CA PRO A 28 -13.61 -7.89 8.00
C PRO A 28 -13.96 -6.40 7.78
N GLY A 29 -13.09 -5.49 8.24
CA GLY A 29 -13.30 -4.05 8.10
C GLY A 29 -14.26 -3.40 9.10
N LEU A 30 -15.21 -4.16 9.64
CA LEU A 30 -16.24 -3.66 10.59
C LEU A 30 -15.77 -3.57 12.04
N PHE A 31 -14.74 -4.33 12.40
CA PHE A 31 -14.26 -4.39 13.78
C PHE A 31 -13.50 -3.10 14.14
N PRO A 32 -13.65 -2.52 15.35
CA PRO A 32 -12.90 -1.33 15.75
C PRO A 32 -11.39 -1.47 15.49
N GLY A 33 -10.73 -0.40 15.06
CA GLY A 33 -9.30 -0.46 14.71
C GLY A 33 -8.98 -1.20 13.41
N SER A 34 -9.97 -1.77 12.70
CA SER A 34 -9.83 -2.08 11.28
C SER A 34 -9.70 -0.79 10.48
N PHE A 35 -9.08 -0.87 9.31
CA PHE A 35 -8.88 0.29 8.44
C PHE A 35 -8.96 -0.12 6.98
N THR A 36 -9.63 0.69 6.17
CA THR A 36 -9.86 0.43 4.75
C THR A 36 -9.23 1.50 3.87
N ILE A 37 -8.51 1.06 2.84
CA ILE A 37 -7.87 1.95 1.86
C ILE A 37 -8.30 1.54 0.46
N LEU A 38 -8.96 2.45 -0.25
CA LEU A 38 -9.27 2.28 -1.67
C LEU A 38 -8.19 2.96 -2.51
N ILE A 39 -7.65 2.26 -3.51
CA ILE A 39 -6.58 2.77 -4.40
C ILE A 39 -7.12 2.87 -5.82
N ASP A 40 -6.86 4.01 -6.48
CA ASP A 40 -7.08 4.26 -7.92
C ASP A 40 -8.41 3.70 -8.49
N PRO A 41 -9.57 4.07 -7.93
CA PRO A 41 -10.83 3.47 -8.33
C PRO A 41 -11.25 3.89 -9.75
N TRP A 42 -11.26 2.92 -10.67
CA TRP A 42 -11.86 3.03 -12.00
C TRP A 42 -12.81 1.85 -12.23
N LEU A 43 -14.13 2.11 -12.10
CA LEU A 43 -15.17 1.07 -12.08
C LEU A 43 -16.14 1.10 -13.26
N THR A 44 -16.22 2.22 -13.98
CA THR A 44 -17.18 2.40 -15.07
C THR A 44 -16.59 3.19 -16.22
N GLY A 45 -17.11 2.93 -17.41
CA GLY A 45 -16.78 3.68 -18.62
C GLY A 45 -15.35 3.50 -19.13
N PRO A 46 -15.09 3.94 -20.37
CA PRO A 46 -13.74 3.97 -20.92
C PRO A 46 -12.93 5.13 -20.32
N ALA A 47 -11.64 4.91 -20.06
CA ALA A 47 -10.69 5.95 -19.73
C ALA A 47 -10.06 6.49 -21.02
N THR A 48 -10.26 7.77 -21.31
CA THR A 48 -9.66 8.45 -22.47
C THR A 48 -8.32 9.07 -22.07
N ILE A 49 -7.25 8.29 -22.22
CA ILE A 49 -5.89 8.74 -21.89
C ILE A 49 -5.36 9.61 -23.04
N LEU A 50 -5.24 10.90 -22.77
CA LEU A 50 -4.80 11.90 -23.75
C LEU A 50 -3.27 11.98 -23.91
N SER A 51 -2.48 11.37 -23.02
CA SER A 51 -1.01 11.41 -23.17
C SER A 51 -0.55 10.42 -24.24
N THR A 52 -0.08 11.03 -25.34
CA THR A 52 0.41 10.48 -26.62
C THR A 52 -0.68 9.91 -27.55
N ILE A 53 -1.36 10.81 -28.27
CA ILE A 53 -2.16 10.64 -29.51
C ILE A 53 -3.56 9.98 -29.38
N PHE A 54 -4.28 10.17 -28.26
CA PHE A 54 -5.59 9.53 -27.97
C PHE A 54 -5.52 8.00 -27.86
N SER A 55 -5.43 7.51 -26.61
CA SER A 55 -5.69 6.11 -26.28
C SER A 55 -7.02 6.03 -25.56
N ILE A 56 -7.97 5.26 -26.12
CA ILE A 56 -9.16 4.83 -25.39
C ILE A 56 -8.82 3.49 -24.77
N SER A 57 -8.82 3.43 -23.44
CA SER A 57 -8.64 2.21 -22.68
C SER A 57 -9.98 1.79 -22.11
N GLU A 58 -10.39 0.57 -22.42
CA GLU A 58 -11.59 -0.05 -21.86
C GLU A 58 -11.20 -1.40 -21.25
N HIS A 59 -11.78 -1.72 -20.09
CA HIS A 59 -11.57 -3.02 -19.46
C HIS A 59 -12.16 -4.13 -20.35
N LYS A 60 -11.40 -5.20 -20.63
CA LYS A 60 -11.98 -6.40 -21.26
C LYS A 60 -12.88 -7.16 -20.30
N THR A 61 -12.53 -7.17 -19.01
CA THR A 61 -13.30 -7.81 -17.94
C THR A 61 -14.02 -6.73 -17.15
N LYS A 62 -15.32 -6.92 -16.87
CA LYS A 62 -16.09 -5.93 -16.09
C LYS A 62 -15.58 -5.88 -14.64
N PRO A 63 -15.50 -4.68 -14.04
CA PRO A 63 -15.29 -4.54 -12.60
C PRO A 63 -16.36 -5.30 -11.81
N CYS A 64 -15.99 -5.83 -10.63
CA CYS A 64 -16.88 -6.61 -9.79
C CYS A 64 -18.02 -5.76 -9.19
N ILE A 65 -17.81 -4.45 -9.12
CA ILE A 65 -18.79 -3.45 -8.71
C ILE A 65 -18.91 -2.34 -9.76
N SER A 66 -20.11 -1.78 -9.90
CA SER A 66 -20.42 -0.70 -10.85
C SER A 66 -20.39 0.69 -10.21
N SER A 67 -20.37 0.79 -8.88
CA SER A 67 -20.33 2.05 -8.14
C SER A 67 -19.71 1.83 -6.76
N LEU A 68 -19.06 2.86 -6.22
CA LEU A 68 -18.50 2.82 -4.87
C LEU A 68 -19.59 2.68 -3.78
N ASN A 69 -20.86 2.96 -4.12
CA ASN A 69 -21.98 2.76 -3.19
C ASN A 69 -22.37 1.29 -3.01
N GLN A 70 -21.78 0.37 -3.79
CA GLN A 70 -21.96 -1.08 -3.62
C GLN A 70 -20.95 -1.70 -2.65
N LEU A 71 -19.96 -0.93 -2.20
CA LEU A 71 -19.09 -1.38 -1.11
C LEU A 71 -19.91 -1.47 0.17
N ASP A 72 -19.67 -2.51 0.97
CA ASP A 72 -20.36 -2.72 2.25
C ASP A 72 -20.19 -1.52 3.19
N GLN A 73 -19.05 -0.82 3.08
CA GLN A 73 -18.71 0.35 3.85
C GLN A 73 -17.99 1.40 3.00
N GLU A 74 -18.16 2.66 3.39
CA GLU A 74 -17.35 3.75 2.86
C GLU A 74 -15.88 3.58 3.30
N PRO A 75 -14.91 3.64 2.38
CA PRO A 75 -13.50 3.51 2.73
C PRO A 75 -13.03 4.63 3.66
N ASP A 76 -12.17 4.34 4.62
CA ASP A 76 -11.60 5.37 5.51
C ASP A 76 -10.67 6.33 4.75
N LEU A 77 -9.93 5.78 3.79
CA LEU A 77 -8.95 6.50 2.98
C LEU A 77 -9.05 6.11 1.50
N ILE A 78 -8.98 7.11 0.62
CA ILE A 78 -8.89 6.91 -0.82
C ILE A 78 -7.54 7.46 -1.28
N ILE A 79 -6.73 6.63 -1.94
CA ILE A 79 -5.43 7.00 -2.49
C ILE A 79 -5.54 7.12 -4.01
N ILE A 80 -5.17 8.28 -4.55
CA ILE A 80 -5.09 8.53 -6.00
C ILE A 80 -3.64 8.78 -6.39
N SER A 81 -3.07 7.78 -7.06
CA SER A 81 -1.65 7.69 -7.37
C SER A 81 -1.24 8.61 -8.52
N GLN A 82 -2.11 8.85 -9.50
CA GLN A 82 -1.85 9.75 -10.63
C GLN A 82 -3.12 10.41 -11.18
N ASP A 83 -2.97 11.51 -11.94
CA ASP A 83 -4.08 12.31 -12.47
C ASP A 83 -4.68 11.75 -13.78
N LYS A 84 -4.14 10.64 -14.28
CA LYS A 84 -4.59 9.94 -15.47
C LYS A 84 -6.00 9.36 -15.25
N PRO A 85 -6.86 9.36 -16.29
CA PRO A 85 -8.28 9.04 -16.13
C PRO A 85 -8.55 7.58 -15.76
N ASP A 86 -7.61 6.67 -16.01
CA ASP A 86 -7.60 5.26 -15.61
C ASP A 86 -7.19 5.04 -14.14
N HIS A 87 -6.92 6.11 -13.39
CA HIS A 87 -6.66 6.09 -11.94
C HIS A 87 -7.47 7.16 -11.19
N CYS A 88 -7.45 8.39 -11.68
CA CYS A 88 -8.24 9.52 -11.20
C CYS A 88 -9.51 9.69 -12.05
N HIS A 89 -10.41 8.72 -11.93
CA HIS A 89 -11.64 8.65 -12.70
C HIS A 89 -12.79 9.44 -12.03
N GLN A 90 -13.26 10.50 -12.69
CA GLN A 90 -14.25 11.41 -12.11
C GLN A 90 -15.59 10.74 -11.86
N SER A 91 -16.13 9.99 -12.83
CA SER A 91 -17.46 9.38 -12.69
C SER A 91 -17.51 8.33 -11.58
N THR A 92 -16.40 7.62 -11.35
CA THR A 92 -16.29 6.64 -10.26
C THR A 92 -16.16 7.35 -8.92
N LEU A 93 -15.27 8.33 -8.79
CA LEU A 93 -15.11 9.05 -7.52
C LEU A 93 -16.36 9.85 -7.14
N CYS A 94 -16.96 10.57 -8.09
CA CYS A 94 -18.19 11.33 -7.86
C CYS A 94 -19.44 10.44 -7.69
N SER A 95 -19.33 9.11 -7.78
CA SER A 95 -20.41 8.22 -7.35
C SER A 95 -20.57 8.20 -5.82
N LEU A 96 -19.50 8.51 -5.08
CA LEU A 96 -19.56 8.74 -3.64
C LEU A 96 -20.33 10.01 -3.32
N SER A 97 -21.00 10.02 -2.16
CA SER A 97 -21.71 11.20 -1.66
C SER A 97 -20.78 12.40 -1.52
N ASN A 98 -21.29 13.61 -1.77
CA ASN A 98 -20.60 14.87 -1.45
C ASN A 98 -20.40 15.06 0.07
N HIS A 99 -21.14 14.31 0.89
CA HIS A 99 -21.03 14.26 2.35
C HIS A 99 -20.15 13.11 2.86
N CYS A 100 -19.34 12.49 1.99
CA CYS A 100 -18.39 11.45 2.38
C CYS A 100 -17.47 11.94 3.52
N GLN A 101 -17.06 11.00 4.36
CA GLN A 101 -16.08 11.18 5.42
C GLN A 101 -14.70 10.64 5.02
N SER A 102 -14.58 9.88 3.93
CA SER A 102 -13.32 9.41 3.39
C SER A 102 -12.34 10.57 3.19
N THR A 103 -11.11 10.41 3.68
CA THR A 103 -10.02 11.31 3.29
C THR A 103 -9.48 10.87 1.94
N ILE A 104 -9.28 11.83 1.02
CA ILE A 104 -8.69 11.57 -0.29
C ILE A 104 -7.25 12.07 -0.28
N LEU A 105 -6.29 11.14 -0.31
CA LEU A 105 -4.87 11.44 -0.49
C LEU A 105 -4.50 11.25 -1.95
N ALA A 106 -4.14 12.33 -2.63
CA ALA A 106 -3.82 12.29 -4.05
C ALA A 106 -2.46 12.91 -4.36
N THR A 107 -1.80 12.51 -5.45
CA THR A 107 -0.64 13.25 -5.93
C THR A 107 -1.00 14.71 -6.23
N PRO A 108 -0.05 15.66 -6.17
CA PRO A 108 -0.38 17.08 -6.28
C PRO A 108 -1.17 17.46 -7.55
N SER A 109 -0.95 16.77 -8.67
CA SER A 109 -1.74 16.97 -9.90
C SER A 109 -3.16 16.41 -9.77
N ALA A 110 -3.31 15.18 -9.27
CA ALA A 110 -4.60 14.54 -9.05
C ALA A 110 -5.45 15.30 -8.02
N ALA A 111 -4.86 15.75 -6.91
CA ALA A 111 -5.55 16.54 -5.89
C ALA A 111 -6.12 17.85 -6.46
N ARG A 112 -5.35 18.57 -7.31
CA ARG A 112 -5.85 19.77 -8.00
C ARG A 112 -7.03 19.46 -8.91
N LYS A 113 -6.94 18.35 -9.66
CA LYS A 113 -8.02 17.89 -10.55
C LYS A 113 -9.28 17.56 -9.76
N ILE A 114 -9.17 16.79 -8.68
CA ILE A 114 -10.30 16.41 -7.82
C ILE A 114 -10.96 17.64 -7.18
N ARG A 115 -10.16 18.59 -6.67
CA ARG A 115 -10.68 19.86 -6.13
C ARG A 115 -11.43 20.68 -7.18
N SER A 116 -11.02 20.62 -8.45
CA SER A 116 -11.70 21.35 -9.53
C SER A 116 -13.12 20.85 -9.81
N TRP A 117 -13.44 19.60 -9.44
CA TRP A 117 -14.77 19.02 -9.61
C TRP A 117 -15.80 19.62 -8.65
N LYS A 118 -15.36 20.29 -7.57
CA LYS A 118 -16.22 20.91 -6.55
C LYS A 118 -17.27 19.96 -5.94
N HIS A 119 -16.97 18.66 -5.96
CA HIS A 119 -17.85 17.61 -5.42
C HIS A 119 -17.55 17.30 -3.95
N PHE A 120 -16.26 17.26 -3.60
CA PHE A 120 -15.79 16.92 -2.26
C PHE A 120 -15.47 18.16 -1.42
N ARG A 121 -15.57 18.02 -0.10
CA ARG A 121 -15.10 19.03 0.85
C ARG A 121 -13.58 19.26 0.65
N PRO A 122 -13.11 20.51 0.46
CA PRO A 122 -11.70 20.79 0.20
C PRO A 122 -10.74 20.28 1.29
N GLU A 123 -11.21 20.19 2.53
CA GLU A 123 -10.47 19.70 3.70
C GLU A 123 -10.15 18.21 3.63
N LEU A 124 -11.00 17.42 2.97
CA LEU A 124 -10.81 15.99 2.80
C LEU A 124 -9.86 15.64 1.65
N VAL A 125 -9.66 16.56 0.70
CA VAL A 125 -8.78 16.32 -0.45
C VAL A 125 -7.39 16.86 -0.14
N GLN A 126 -6.48 15.99 0.28
CA GLN A 126 -5.12 16.35 0.69
C GLN A 126 -4.06 15.81 -0.30
N ASN A 127 -2.92 16.48 -0.34
CA ASN A 127 -1.80 16.01 -1.15
C ASN A 127 -1.07 14.88 -0.42
N LEU A 128 -0.69 13.84 -1.16
CA LEU A 128 0.24 12.83 -0.68
C LEU A 128 1.58 13.48 -0.29
N PRO A 129 2.06 13.27 0.94
CA PRO A 129 3.31 13.86 1.39
C PRO A 129 4.49 13.12 0.76
N LYS A 130 5.43 13.89 0.21
CA LYS A 130 6.66 13.34 -0.37
C LYS A 130 7.59 12.86 0.76
N PHE A 131 8.05 11.62 0.66
CA PHE A 131 8.96 11.04 1.65
C PHE A 131 10.30 11.76 1.70
N VAL A 132 10.73 12.13 2.91
CA VAL A 132 12.05 12.71 3.20
C VAL A 132 12.54 12.11 4.52
N PRO A 133 13.67 11.39 4.54
CA PRO A 133 14.21 10.79 5.75
C PRO A 133 14.41 11.82 6.87
N GLY A 134 14.01 11.45 8.09
CA GLY A 134 14.18 12.30 9.28
C GLY A 134 13.20 13.48 9.39
N HIS A 135 12.30 13.68 8.42
CA HIS A 135 11.33 14.77 8.45
C HIS A 135 9.91 14.26 8.75
N GLY A 136 9.38 14.56 9.93
CA GLY A 136 8.08 14.04 10.39
C GLY A 136 6.89 14.39 9.49
N LYS A 137 6.91 15.55 8.80
CA LYS A 137 5.85 15.98 7.87
C LYS A 137 5.86 15.27 6.52
N SER A 138 6.82 14.36 6.29
CA SER A 138 6.92 13.58 5.05
C SER A 138 5.97 12.36 5.01
N LEU A 139 5.22 12.16 6.09
CA LEU A 139 4.28 11.07 6.27
C LEU A 139 2.92 11.66 6.62
N TYR A 140 1.86 11.14 5.99
CA TYR A 140 0.51 11.33 6.48
C TYR A 140 0.32 10.33 7.61
N ARG A 141 -0.12 10.79 8.79
CA ARG A 141 -0.28 9.94 9.97
C ARG A 141 -1.72 10.06 10.46
N LEU A 142 -2.39 8.91 10.55
CA LEU A 142 -3.71 8.80 11.14
C LEU A 142 -3.62 7.92 12.38
N VAL A 143 -4.10 8.44 13.50
CA VAL A 143 -4.13 7.72 14.78
C VAL A 143 -5.42 6.91 14.85
N LEU A 144 -5.31 5.60 15.08
CA LEU A 144 -6.46 4.74 15.33
C LEU A 144 -6.71 4.70 16.85
N PRO A 145 -7.94 4.97 17.33
CA PRO A 145 -8.23 5.02 18.75
C PRO A 145 -8.00 3.65 19.42
N PRO A 146 -7.58 3.62 20.69
CA PRO A 146 -7.37 2.38 21.42
C PRO A 146 -8.69 1.67 21.73
N PHE A 147 -8.64 0.35 21.87
CA PHE A 147 -9.81 -0.46 22.25
C PHE A 147 -10.33 -0.18 23.65
N SER A 148 -9.47 0.32 24.52
CA SER A 148 -9.79 0.62 25.92
C SER A 148 -9.01 1.85 26.39
N PRO A 149 -9.45 2.52 27.47
CA PRO A 149 -8.74 3.67 28.03
C PRO A 149 -7.29 3.39 28.46
N ARG A 150 -6.93 2.11 28.68
CA ARG A 150 -5.58 1.68 29.04
C ARG A 150 -4.76 1.15 27.85
N GLY A 151 -5.36 1.06 26.66
CA GLY A 151 -4.70 0.58 25.45
C GLY A 151 -3.87 1.68 24.78
N SER A 152 -2.90 1.27 23.96
CA SER A 152 -2.16 2.18 23.10
C SER A 152 -2.87 2.37 21.75
N CYS A 153 -2.77 3.57 21.19
CA CYS A 153 -3.37 3.89 19.89
C CYS A 153 -2.69 3.12 18.76
N GLY A 154 -3.48 2.72 17.76
CA GLY A 154 -2.96 2.25 16.49
C GLY A 154 -2.52 3.42 15.61
N GLU A 155 -1.93 3.11 14.47
CA GLU A 155 -1.45 4.13 13.54
C GLU A 155 -1.48 3.61 12.10
N VAL A 156 -1.94 4.47 11.19
CA VAL A 156 -1.78 4.29 9.74
C VAL A 156 -0.89 5.39 9.23
N THR A 157 0.13 5.03 8.44
CA THR A 157 0.96 6.03 7.76
C THR A 157 0.97 5.81 6.26
N VAL A 158 0.95 6.91 5.51
CA VAL A 158 1.01 6.90 4.04
C VAL A 158 2.02 7.94 3.56
N THR A 159 2.82 7.58 2.56
CA THR A 159 3.80 8.49 1.96
C THR A 159 4.00 8.21 0.49
N TRP A 160 4.45 9.22 -0.25
CA TRP A 160 4.70 9.16 -1.68
C TRP A 160 6.17 9.34 -2.02
N MET A 161 6.67 8.47 -2.88
CA MET A 161 8.06 8.38 -3.31
C MET A 161 8.12 8.50 -4.83
N PRO A 162 8.18 9.73 -5.39
CA PRO A 162 8.30 9.93 -6.83
C PRO A 162 9.68 9.52 -7.35
N ALA A 163 9.74 8.96 -8.56
CA ALA A 163 11.00 8.72 -9.24
C ALA A 163 11.73 10.04 -9.54
N LYS A 164 13.07 9.94 -9.64
CA LYS A 164 13.91 11.07 -10.05
C LYS A 164 13.78 11.26 -11.56
N ARG A 165 13.60 12.51 -11.99
CA ARG A 165 13.56 12.91 -13.42
C ARG A 165 12.48 12.19 -14.24
N ASP A 166 11.35 11.87 -13.62
CA ASP A 166 10.20 11.35 -14.34
C ASP A 166 9.38 12.49 -14.95
N MET A 167 9.44 12.61 -16.27
CA MET A 167 8.68 13.61 -17.04
C MET A 167 7.23 13.19 -17.30
N THR A 168 6.94 11.88 -17.28
CA THR A 168 5.59 11.36 -17.56
C THR A 168 4.71 11.37 -16.31
N GLY A 169 5.34 11.35 -15.13
CA GLY A 169 4.68 11.37 -13.82
C GLY A 169 4.07 10.03 -13.43
N LEU A 170 4.45 8.96 -14.11
CA LEU A 170 3.92 7.61 -13.94
C LEU A 170 4.73 6.80 -12.90
N HIS A 171 6.04 7.04 -12.79
CA HIS A 171 6.93 6.26 -11.95
C HIS A 171 6.98 6.81 -10.52
N HIS A 172 6.27 6.13 -9.62
CA HIS A 172 6.32 6.42 -8.21
C HIS A 172 6.02 5.17 -7.37
N ALA A 173 6.28 5.26 -6.08
CA ALA A 173 5.84 4.29 -5.09
C ALA A 173 5.09 4.99 -3.96
N ILE A 174 4.11 4.31 -3.39
CA ILE A 174 3.38 4.74 -2.20
C ILE A 174 3.66 3.71 -1.11
N GLY A 175 4.20 4.20 0.01
CA GLY A 175 4.46 3.38 1.19
C GLY A 175 3.31 3.52 2.18
N ILE A 176 2.75 2.39 2.62
CA ILE A 176 1.66 2.31 3.58
C ILE A 176 2.12 1.45 4.76
N THR A 177 1.90 1.92 5.98
CA THR A 177 2.03 1.07 7.18
C THR A 177 0.76 1.10 7.99
N TYR A 178 0.38 -0.05 8.55
CA TYR A 178 -0.72 -0.17 9.49
C TYR A 178 -0.23 -0.87 10.75
N ARG A 179 -0.44 -0.23 11.90
CA ARG A 179 -0.29 -0.85 13.22
C ARG A 179 -1.65 -0.82 13.90
N PRO A 180 -2.19 -1.97 14.31
CA PRO A 180 -3.46 -2.02 15.01
C PRO A 180 -3.33 -1.35 16.39
N PRO A 181 -4.43 -0.83 16.97
CA PRO A 181 -4.44 -0.46 18.37
C PRO A 181 -4.12 -1.68 19.25
N CYS A 182 -3.48 -1.46 20.41
CA CYS A 182 -3.16 -2.56 21.30
C CYS A 182 -4.42 -3.09 21.99
N SER A 183 -4.64 -4.40 21.88
CA SER A 183 -5.63 -5.10 22.69
C SER A 183 -4.96 -5.81 23.85
N VAL A 184 -5.53 -5.69 25.06
CA VAL A 184 -5.08 -6.44 26.24
C VAL A 184 -5.17 -7.95 26.00
N LEU A 185 -6.01 -8.40 25.05
CA LEU A 185 -6.13 -9.80 24.63
C LEU A 185 -5.05 -10.24 23.63
N SER A 186 -4.41 -9.29 22.94
CA SER A 186 -3.28 -9.56 22.04
C SER A 186 -1.92 -9.51 22.75
N ALA A 187 -1.86 -8.87 23.93
CA ALA A 187 -0.69 -8.96 24.79
C ALA A 187 -0.52 -10.44 25.11
N VAL A 188 0.47 -11.07 24.46
CA VAL A 188 0.89 -12.42 24.79
C VAL A 188 1.00 -12.44 26.30
N SER A 189 0.18 -13.27 26.97
CA SER A 189 0.29 -13.52 28.39
C SER A 189 1.75 -13.76 28.66
N GLY A 190 2.45 -12.75 29.19
CA GLY A 190 3.75 -12.95 29.78
C GLY A 190 3.50 -14.07 30.76
N HIS A 191 4.08 -15.24 30.51
CA HIS A 191 4.19 -16.26 31.54
C HIS A 191 4.52 -15.49 32.82
N TYR A 192 3.75 -15.69 33.89
CA TYR A 192 4.10 -15.17 35.20
C TYR A 192 5.51 -15.68 35.50
N LEU A 193 6.53 -14.93 35.09
CA LEU A 193 7.89 -15.17 35.47
C LEU A 193 7.87 -14.85 36.95
N ASN A 194 7.97 -15.90 37.76
CA ASN A 194 8.34 -15.77 39.15
C ASN A 194 9.71 -15.11 39.15
N LEU A 195 9.72 -13.77 39.19
CA LEU A 195 10.93 -13.02 39.41
C LEU A 195 11.41 -13.39 40.82
N PRO A 196 12.66 -13.83 41.01
CA PRO A 196 13.22 -13.87 42.36
C PRO A 196 13.09 -12.47 42.95
N MET A 197 12.73 -12.39 44.24
CA MET A 197 12.51 -11.12 44.94
C MET A 197 13.66 -10.16 44.64
N SER A 198 13.36 -9.05 43.99
CA SER A 198 14.33 -7.99 43.73
C SER A 198 14.91 -7.49 45.06
N PRO A 199 16.22 -7.20 45.15
CA PRO A 199 16.83 -6.63 46.35
C PRO A 199 16.13 -5.34 46.77
N PRO A 200 16.09 -4.99 48.08
CA PRO A 200 15.40 -3.81 48.56
C PRO A 200 15.93 -2.53 47.89
N ALA A 201 15.01 -1.59 47.65
CA ALA A 201 15.30 -0.32 46.99
C ALA A 201 16.36 0.48 47.75
N SER A 202 17.42 0.89 47.05
CA SER A 202 18.36 1.89 47.56
C SER A 202 17.69 3.27 47.56
N PRO A 203 17.85 4.08 48.63
CA PRO A 203 17.18 5.36 48.74
C PRO A 203 17.87 6.41 47.84
N GLY A 204 17.11 6.98 46.90
CA GLY A 204 17.40 8.29 46.33
C GLY A 204 17.50 8.36 44.80
N SER A 205 16.41 8.79 44.15
CA SER A 205 16.37 9.90 43.18
C SER A 205 15.02 9.93 42.44
N PRO A 206 14.24 11.03 42.48
CA PRO A 206 13.03 11.16 41.69
C PRO A 206 13.41 11.64 40.29
N ARG A 207 13.48 10.72 39.33
CA ARG A 207 13.36 11.07 37.91
C ARG A 207 12.39 10.12 37.25
N THR A 208 11.19 10.65 37.03
CA THR A 208 10.24 10.20 36.02
C THR A 208 11.00 9.97 34.71
N ILE A 209 11.19 8.70 34.34
CA ILE A 209 11.67 8.34 33.01
C ILE A 209 10.49 8.55 32.08
N ALA A 210 10.43 9.73 31.48
CA ALA A 210 9.70 9.93 30.24
C ALA A 210 10.18 8.90 29.23
N SER A 211 9.26 8.08 28.74
CA SER A 211 9.48 7.09 27.68
C SER A 211 9.97 7.79 26.42
N SER A 212 11.29 7.90 26.28
CA SER A 212 11.94 8.37 25.05
C SER A 212 12.15 7.18 24.10
N PRO A 213 11.87 7.33 22.79
CA PRO A 213 11.70 6.24 21.84
C PRO A 213 13.02 5.75 21.22
N ARG A 214 14.09 5.56 22.00
CA ARG A 214 15.42 5.22 21.47
C ARG A 214 16.08 4.08 22.24
N THR A 215 15.66 2.86 21.95
CA THR A 215 16.48 1.65 22.17
C THR A 215 16.03 0.57 21.20
N LEU A 216 16.92 0.14 20.30
CA LEU A 216 16.75 -1.01 19.38
C LEU A 216 16.91 -2.37 20.10
N SER A 217 16.60 -2.42 21.39
CA SER A 217 16.48 -3.67 22.13
C SER A 217 15.05 -4.19 21.91
N PRO A 218 14.82 -5.48 21.61
CA PRO A 218 13.53 -6.09 21.85
C PRO A 218 13.30 -6.06 23.37
N SER A 219 12.75 -4.94 23.83
CA SER A 219 12.22 -4.81 25.17
C SER A 219 11.07 -5.83 25.29
N PRO A 220 11.04 -6.67 26.33
CA PRO A 220 9.85 -7.48 26.63
C PRO A 220 8.61 -6.61 26.93
N TYR A 221 8.77 -5.29 27.01
CA TYR A 221 7.74 -4.25 27.17
C TYR A 221 7.60 -3.34 25.94
N ASN A 222 7.90 -3.81 24.73
CA ASN A 222 7.42 -3.09 23.56
C ASN A 222 5.91 -3.35 23.45
N ASP A 223 5.09 -2.56 24.16
CA ASP A 223 3.61 -2.59 24.17
C ASP A 223 2.98 -2.22 22.80
N ARG A 224 3.76 -2.36 21.72
CA ARG A 224 3.40 -2.01 20.36
C ARG A 224 3.18 -3.29 19.59
N GLU A 225 1.96 -3.41 19.09
CA GLU A 225 1.58 -4.43 18.12
C GLU A 225 2.50 -4.41 16.89
N LYS A 226 2.62 -5.55 16.24
CA LYS A 226 3.36 -5.69 14.98
C LYS A 226 2.78 -4.72 13.93
N THR A 227 3.61 -4.28 12.98
CA THR A 227 3.19 -3.38 11.89
C THR A 227 3.12 -4.13 10.54
N LEU A 228 2.03 -3.96 9.80
CA LEU A 228 1.90 -4.36 8.39
C LEU A 228 2.45 -3.27 7.47
N SER A 229 3.00 -3.66 6.33
CA SER A 229 3.61 -2.75 5.36
C SER A 229 3.25 -3.14 3.93
N VAL A 230 2.82 -2.15 3.16
CA VAL A 230 2.47 -2.29 1.75
C VAL A 230 3.25 -1.27 0.94
N ILE A 231 3.81 -1.70 -0.19
CA ILE A 231 4.34 -0.79 -1.20
C ILE A 231 3.50 -0.94 -2.46
N TYR A 232 2.86 0.14 -2.88
CA TYR A 232 2.14 0.24 -4.15
C TYR A 232 3.00 0.98 -5.17
N SER A 233 3.40 0.30 -6.25
CA SER A 233 4.22 0.88 -7.32
C SER A 233 3.83 0.24 -8.66
N PRO A 234 2.69 0.63 -9.25
CA PRO A 234 2.12 -0.03 -10.43
C PRO A 234 3.02 0.08 -11.66
N HIS A 235 3.70 1.22 -11.85
CA HIS A 235 4.64 1.45 -12.96
C HIS A 235 6.11 1.17 -12.59
N GLY A 236 6.37 0.85 -11.33
CA GLY A 236 7.70 0.59 -10.78
C GLY A 236 8.58 1.83 -10.59
N VAL A 237 9.51 1.69 -9.65
CA VAL A 237 10.60 2.66 -9.40
C VAL A 237 11.89 1.93 -9.06
N PRO A 238 13.07 2.52 -9.30
CA PRO A 238 14.33 1.93 -8.83
C PRO A 238 14.35 1.79 -7.31
N TYR A 239 14.91 0.69 -6.79
CA TYR A 239 14.99 0.44 -5.35
C TYR A 239 15.69 1.57 -4.57
N GLU A 240 16.62 2.30 -5.20
CA GLU A 240 17.28 3.46 -4.58
C GLU A 240 16.32 4.59 -4.14
N ILE A 241 15.11 4.64 -4.71
CA ILE A 241 14.06 5.58 -4.29
C ILE A 241 13.34 5.08 -3.03
N ILE A 242 13.16 3.77 -2.90
CA ILE A 242 12.48 3.12 -1.78
C ILE A 242 13.44 2.90 -0.60
N ARG A 243 14.73 2.68 -0.87
CA ARG A 243 15.76 2.38 0.14
C ARG A 243 15.72 3.34 1.33
N PRO A 244 15.68 4.68 1.17
CA PRO A 244 15.64 5.58 2.31
C PRO A 244 14.40 5.42 3.18
N TYR A 245 13.24 5.10 2.59
CA TYR A 245 12.00 4.80 3.33
C TYR A 245 12.10 3.48 4.08
N ALA A 246 12.65 2.45 3.41
CA ALA A 246 12.84 1.15 4.02
C ALA A 246 13.82 1.19 5.20
N SER A 247 15.00 1.79 5.01
CA SER A 247 16.07 1.83 6.01
C SER A 247 15.81 2.80 7.17
N SER A 248 14.78 3.64 7.07
CA SER A 248 14.37 4.54 8.16
C SER A 248 12.99 4.17 8.69
N HIS A 249 11.92 4.53 7.99
CA HIS A 249 10.55 4.35 8.47
C HIS A 249 10.17 2.89 8.68
N LEU A 250 10.40 2.01 7.69
CA LEU A 250 9.99 0.60 7.83
C LEU A 250 10.78 -0.13 8.93
N VAL A 251 12.06 0.17 9.09
CA VAL A 251 12.89 -0.35 10.19
C VAL A 251 12.40 0.19 11.54
N ASN A 252 12.18 1.51 11.65
CA ASN A 252 11.74 2.13 12.89
C ASN A 252 10.37 1.62 13.35
N GLU A 253 9.45 1.39 12.42
CA GLU A 253 8.11 0.86 12.72
C GLU A 253 8.08 -0.68 12.83
N SER A 254 9.24 -1.37 12.76
CA SER A 254 9.33 -2.84 12.78
C SER A 254 8.41 -3.50 11.74
N ALA A 255 8.33 -2.87 10.57
CA ALA A 255 7.37 -3.20 9.51
C ALA A 255 7.98 -4.09 8.42
N LEU A 256 9.22 -4.58 8.60
CA LEU A 256 9.84 -5.61 7.76
C LEU A 256 9.69 -7.00 8.42
N PRO A 257 9.67 -8.10 7.65
CA PRO A 257 9.61 -8.20 6.19
C PRO A 257 8.36 -7.53 5.58
N LEU A 258 8.47 -7.06 4.33
CA LEU A 258 7.38 -6.38 3.63
C LEU A 258 6.16 -7.31 3.52
N THR A 259 4.97 -6.82 3.88
CA THR A 259 3.76 -7.67 3.87
C THR A 259 3.27 -7.91 2.44
N ALA A 260 3.10 -6.84 1.65
CA ALA A 260 2.70 -6.94 0.26
C ALA A 260 3.46 -5.92 -0.61
N LEU A 261 3.93 -6.38 -1.77
CA LEU A 261 4.34 -5.54 -2.88
C LEU A 261 3.25 -5.60 -3.96
N ILE A 262 2.69 -4.45 -4.32
CA ILE A 262 1.72 -4.33 -5.40
C ILE A 262 2.43 -3.65 -6.56
N HIS A 263 2.81 -4.43 -7.57
CA HIS A 263 3.66 -3.98 -8.67
C HIS A 263 3.40 -4.85 -9.89
N SER A 264 3.35 -4.21 -11.07
CA SER A 264 3.20 -4.89 -12.37
C SER A 264 4.23 -5.98 -12.62
N PHE A 265 3.79 -7.06 -13.23
CA PHE A 265 4.62 -8.09 -13.81
C PHE A 265 5.05 -7.70 -15.21
N ASP A 266 4.17 -7.05 -15.96
CA ASP A 266 4.38 -6.72 -17.36
C ASP A 266 5.28 -5.51 -17.53
N ARG A 267 6.25 -5.66 -18.42
CA ARG A 267 7.10 -4.55 -18.86
C ARG A 267 6.46 -3.89 -20.06
N VAL A 268 6.17 -2.61 -19.96
CA VAL A 268 5.53 -1.84 -21.03
C VAL A 268 6.46 -0.71 -21.42
N GLU A 269 6.86 -0.70 -22.69
CA GLU A 269 7.77 0.32 -23.22
C GLU A 269 7.20 0.97 -24.48
N ASN A 270 7.23 2.29 -24.49
CA ASN A 270 7.06 3.10 -25.68
C ASN A 270 8.42 3.45 -26.30
N PRO A 271 8.45 3.82 -27.59
CA PRO A 271 9.60 4.51 -28.16
C PRO A 271 10.01 5.70 -27.29
N TRP A 272 11.31 5.99 -27.22
CA TRP A 272 11.87 7.03 -26.33
C TRP A 272 11.23 8.41 -26.53
N TYR A 273 10.80 8.75 -27.74
CA TYR A 273 10.12 10.00 -28.08
C TYR A 273 8.63 10.04 -27.68
N LEU A 274 8.05 8.91 -27.26
CA LEU A 274 6.66 8.77 -26.76
C LEU A 274 6.60 8.43 -25.27
N GLY A 275 7.63 8.81 -24.50
CA GLY A 275 7.67 8.64 -23.05
C GLY A 275 8.52 7.48 -22.54
N GLY A 276 9.09 6.64 -23.43
CA GLY A 276 10.03 5.59 -23.04
C GLY A 276 9.39 4.48 -22.20
N ASN A 277 10.07 4.04 -21.13
CA ASN A 277 9.55 3.01 -20.25
C ASN A 277 8.28 3.50 -19.53
N ILE A 278 7.19 2.74 -19.61
CA ILE A 278 5.89 3.01 -18.95
C ILE A 278 5.74 2.14 -17.71
N SER A 279 6.25 0.91 -17.75
CA SER A 279 6.21 -0.02 -16.62
C SER A 279 7.51 -0.81 -16.56
N ALA A 280 8.21 -0.70 -15.42
CA ALA A 280 9.45 -1.44 -15.18
C ALA A 280 9.26 -2.97 -15.18
N GLY A 281 8.05 -3.44 -14.92
CA GLY A 281 7.67 -4.85 -14.89
C GLY A 281 8.45 -5.69 -13.87
N SER A 282 8.45 -7.01 -14.10
CA SER A 282 9.02 -7.99 -13.18
C SER A 282 10.50 -7.77 -12.79
N PRO A 283 11.43 -7.27 -13.64
CA PRO A 283 12.81 -7.04 -13.22
C PRO A 283 12.94 -5.96 -12.13
N GLY A 284 12.13 -4.90 -12.21
CA GLY A 284 12.10 -3.83 -11.20
C GLY A 284 11.44 -4.31 -9.89
N GLY A 285 10.29 -4.98 -10.03
CA GLY A 285 9.57 -5.55 -8.89
C GLY A 285 10.38 -6.60 -8.13
N MET A 286 11.13 -7.46 -8.84
CA MET A 286 11.97 -8.49 -8.24
C MET A 286 13.06 -7.90 -7.34
N GLN A 287 13.73 -6.83 -7.77
CA GLN A 287 14.75 -6.18 -6.98
C GLN A 287 14.16 -5.64 -5.66
N ILE A 288 12.98 -5.01 -5.72
CA ILE A 288 12.29 -4.48 -4.53
C ILE A 288 11.87 -5.62 -3.61
N ALA A 289 11.22 -6.64 -4.18
CA ALA A 289 10.68 -7.77 -3.44
C ALA A 289 11.77 -8.56 -2.69
N GLN A 290 12.91 -8.81 -3.35
CA GLN A 290 14.06 -9.47 -2.72
C GLN A 290 14.72 -8.59 -1.67
N SER A 291 14.92 -7.29 -1.95
CA SER A 291 15.60 -6.37 -1.03
C SER A 291 14.79 -6.10 0.24
N LEU A 292 13.46 -6.22 0.18
CA LEU A 292 12.54 -5.99 1.31
C LEU A 292 11.96 -7.26 1.91
N LEU A 293 12.37 -8.43 1.40
CA LEU A 293 11.87 -9.75 1.80
C LEU A 293 10.33 -9.82 1.75
N ALA A 294 9.74 -9.40 0.63
CA ALA A 294 8.29 -9.36 0.47
C ALA A 294 7.67 -10.74 0.67
N LYS A 295 6.61 -10.81 1.49
CA LYS A 295 5.83 -12.04 1.70
C LYS A 295 4.93 -12.35 0.51
N ALA A 296 4.25 -11.33 0.00
CA ALA A 296 3.39 -11.41 -1.17
C ALA A 296 3.78 -10.37 -2.22
N TRP A 297 3.74 -10.76 -3.49
CA TRP A 297 3.83 -9.88 -4.64
C TRP A 297 2.57 -10.08 -5.50
N ILE A 298 1.74 -9.05 -5.54
CA ILE A 298 0.47 -9.03 -6.25
C ILE A 298 0.64 -8.17 -7.52
N SER A 299 0.21 -8.69 -8.67
CA SER A 299 0.18 -7.94 -9.93
C SER A 299 -0.68 -6.69 -9.82
N ALA A 300 -0.28 -5.64 -10.53
CA ALA A 300 -1.07 -4.44 -10.74
C ALA A 300 -0.82 -3.92 -12.15
N HIS A 301 -1.83 -3.43 -12.83
CA HIS A 301 -1.72 -2.92 -14.19
C HIS A 301 -1.38 -4.01 -15.26
N ASP A 302 -1.58 -5.29 -14.94
CA ASP A 302 -1.32 -6.43 -15.83
C ASP A 302 -2.61 -6.93 -16.54
N ALA A 303 -3.75 -6.26 -16.31
CA ALA A 303 -5.00 -6.62 -16.98
C ALA A 303 -4.94 -6.32 -18.47
N ASP A 304 -5.44 -7.27 -19.25
CA ASP A 304 -5.66 -7.09 -20.67
C ASP A 304 -6.71 -5.98 -20.92
N LYS A 305 -6.26 -4.79 -21.34
CA LYS A 305 -7.13 -3.68 -21.75
C LYS A 305 -7.34 -3.69 -23.27
N ASN A 306 -8.53 -3.30 -23.73
CA ASN A 306 -8.73 -3.00 -25.14
C ASN A 306 -8.28 -1.56 -25.40
N ASN A 307 -7.00 -1.40 -25.72
CA ASN A 307 -6.43 -0.09 -26.03
C ASN A 307 -6.63 0.20 -27.52
N ARG A 308 -7.30 1.30 -27.86
CA ARG A 308 -7.44 1.79 -29.23
C ARG A 308 -6.81 3.17 -29.36
N GLY A 309 -5.99 3.38 -30.39
CA GLY A 309 -5.31 4.67 -30.60
C GLY A 309 -4.07 4.55 -31.48
N TRP A 310 -3.58 5.68 -32.00
CA TRP A 310 -2.41 5.69 -32.90
C TRP A 310 -1.13 5.20 -32.20
N SER A 311 -0.95 5.56 -30.92
CA SER A 311 0.24 5.19 -30.13
C SER A 311 0.25 3.74 -29.67
N VAL A 312 -0.91 3.07 -29.60
CA VAL A 312 -1.02 1.66 -29.18
C VAL A 312 -0.28 0.73 -30.16
N LYS A 313 -0.19 1.12 -31.44
CA LYS A 313 0.50 0.34 -32.49
C LYS A 313 2.02 0.24 -32.29
N GLN A 314 2.62 1.09 -31.45
CA GLN A 314 4.07 1.16 -31.25
C GLN A 314 4.51 0.69 -29.86
N VAL A 315 3.58 0.27 -28.99
CA VAL A 315 3.88 -0.22 -27.63
C VAL A 315 4.49 -1.62 -27.72
N ARG A 316 5.61 -1.85 -27.02
CA ARG A 316 6.16 -3.19 -26.79
C ARG A 316 5.75 -3.65 -25.39
N ILE A 317 5.00 -4.75 -25.32
CA ILE A 317 4.58 -5.37 -24.06
C ILE A 317 5.36 -6.68 -23.90
N GLY A 318 6.22 -6.74 -22.89
CA GLY A 318 6.84 -7.98 -22.42
C GLY A 318 5.96 -8.57 -21.33
N LYS A 319 5.14 -9.56 -21.68
CA LYS A 319 4.30 -10.27 -20.71
C LYS A 319 5.14 -11.23 -19.88
N PHE A 320 5.01 -11.17 -18.56
CA PHE A 320 5.67 -12.11 -17.66
C PHE A 320 4.62 -12.92 -16.90
N ASP A 321 4.50 -14.20 -17.26
CA ASP A 321 3.64 -15.11 -16.50
C ASP A 321 4.23 -15.38 -15.10
N SER A 322 3.35 -15.62 -14.16
CA SER A 322 3.65 -15.95 -12.76
C SER A 322 4.70 -17.07 -12.62
N ASP A 323 4.62 -18.11 -13.47
CA ASP A 323 5.58 -19.21 -13.49
C ASP A 323 6.97 -18.80 -13.96
N ASN A 324 7.06 -17.85 -14.90
CA ASN A 324 8.34 -17.32 -15.35
C ASN A 324 9.01 -16.49 -14.24
N ILE A 325 8.22 -15.69 -13.50
CA ILE A 325 8.70 -14.92 -12.34
C ILE A 325 9.19 -15.86 -11.24
N ARG A 326 8.46 -16.95 -10.96
CA ARG A 326 8.92 -18.01 -10.05
C ARG A 326 10.25 -18.62 -10.51
N GLY A 327 10.37 -18.94 -11.79
CA GLY A 327 11.61 -19.44 -12.39
C GLY A 327 12.79 -18.47 -12.20
N MET A 328 12.59 -17.18 -12.42
CA MET A 328 13.61 -16.15 -12.20
C MET A 328 14.00 -16.01 -10.72
N LEU A 329 13.03 -16.12 -9.79
CA LEU A 329 13.32 -16.13 -8.35
C LEU A 329 14.17 -17.34 -7.93
N LEU A 330 13.93 -18.50 -8.53
CA LEU A 330 14.69 -19.73 -8.26
C LEU A 330 16.11 -19.67 -8.84
N GLN A 331 16.30 -19.11 -10.04
CA GLN A 331 17.62 -18.93 -10.63
C GLN A 331 18.49 -17.96 -9.83
N GLY A 332 17.92 -16.88 -9.29
CA GLY A 332 18.64 -15.96 -8.40
C GLY A 332 19.04 -16.56 -7.04
N ARG A 333 18.39 -17.66 -6.62
CA ARG A 333 18.64 -18.35 -5.34
C ARG A 333 19.77 -19.38 -5.37
N GLN A 334 20.32 -19.72 -6.55
CA GLN A 334 21.35 -20.75 -6.74
C GLN A 334 22.66 -20.52 -5.93
N ASN A 335 22.82 -19.39 -5.23
CA ASN A 335 24.03 -19.08 -4.44
C ASN A 335 23.86 -18.89 -2.93
N LYS A 336 22.68 -19.11 -2.30
CA LYS A 336 22.56 -19.06 -0.82
C LYS A 336 21.45 -19.97 -0.26
N PRO A 337 21.75 -20.84 0.74
CA PRO A 337 20.71 -21.54 1.47
C PRO A 337 20.14 -20.61 2.55
N CYS A 338 18.86 -20.26 2.47
CA CYS A 338 18.18 -19.60 3.58
C CYS A 338 16.72 -20.05 3.65
N THR A 339 16.33 -20.53 4.83
CA THR A 339 14.99 -20.92 5.30
C THR A 339 14.04 -19.71 5.39
N LEU A 340 13.86 -18.98 4.29
CA LEU A 340 12.86 -17.91 4.19
C LEU A 340 11.60 -18.46 3.53
N SER A 341 10.45 -18.18 4.13
CA SER A 341 9.12 -18.48 3.58
C SER A 341 9.06 -18.06 2.10
N GLU A 342 8.58 -18.96 1.25
CA GLU A 342 8.46 -18.71 -0.18
C GLU A 342 7.57 -17.49 -0.44
N MET A 343 8.06 -16.56 -1.27
CA MET A 343 7.32 -15.36 -1.66
C MET A 343 6.12 -15.78 -2.50
N GLN A 344 4.93 -15.36 -2.11
CA GLN A 344 3.71 -15.67 -2.85
C GLN A 344 3.56 -14.70 -4.02
N ILE A 345 3.60 -15.23 -5.24
CA ILE A 345 3.27 -14.47 -6.46
C ILE A 345 1.80 -14.71 -6.77
N ILE A 346 1.02 -13.63 -6.85
CA ILE A 346 -0.44 -13.66 -6.88
C ILE A 346 -0.93 -12.78 -8.03
N ASN A 347 -1.85 -13.31 -8.82
CA ASN A 347 -2.59 -12.55 -9.82
C ASN A 347 -4.06 -12.53 -9.42
N LEU A 348 -4.64 -11.33 -9.25
CA LEU A 348 -6.03 -11.17 -8.81
C LEU A 348 -6.89 -10.72 -9.98
N ALA A 349 -7.85 -11.55 -10.39
CA ALA A 349 -8.88 -11.13 -11.32
C ALA A 349 -9.88 -10.17 -10.66
N SER A 350 -10.75 -9.57 -11.47
CA SER A 350 -11.82 -8.71 -10.99
C SER A 350 -12.75 -9.48 -10.03
N GLY A 351 -12.83 -9.03 -8.78
CA GLY A 351 -13.58 -9.66 -7.69
C GLY A 351 -12.77 -10.57 -6.79
N ASP A 352 -11.56 -10.99 -7.20
CA ASP A 352 -10.71 -11.86 -6.39
C ASP A 352 -10.16 -11.12 -5.17
N GLU A 353 -10.05 -11.85 -4.07
CA GLU A 353 -9.44 -11.38 -2.84
C GLU A 353 -8.31 -12.31 -2.38
N HIS A 354 -7.30 -11.72 -1.75
CA HIS A 354 -6.23 -12.46 -1.10
C HIS A 354 -5.91 -11.90 0.28
N ARG A 355 -5.90 -12.78 1.27
CA ARG A 355 -5.67 -12.45 2.68
C ARG A 355 -4.27 -12.89 3.13
N ILE A 356 -3.49 -11.94 3.61
CA ILE A 356 -2.13 -12.13 4.12
C ILE A 356 -2.16 -11.97 5.63
N GLU A 357 -1.80 -13.03 6.36
CA GLU A 357 -1.72 -13.00 7.81
C GLU A 357 -0.29 -12.72 8.29
N LYS A 358 -0.16 -11.88 9.31
CA LYS A 358 1.08 -11.68 10.03
C LYS A 358 0.91 -12.25 11.44
N CYS A 359 1.42 -13.48 11.61
CA CYS A 359 1.60 -14.14 12.89
C CYS A 359 2.53 -13.34 13.79
#